data_AF-A0A8T3TEE4-F1
#
_entry.id   AF-A0A8T3TEE4-F1
#
_cell.length_a   1.000
_cell.length_b   1.000
_cell.length_c   1.000
_cell.angle_alpha   90.00
_cell.angle_beta   90.00
_cell.angle_gamma   90.00
#
_symmetry.space_group_name_H-M   'P 1'
#
loop_
_entity.id
_entity.type
_entity.pdbx_description
1 polymer ?
#
loop_
_entity_poly.entity_id
_entity_poly.type
_entity_poly.pdbx_seq_one_letter_code
_entity_poly.pdbx_strand_id
1 'polypeptide(L)'
;GRTRFGYTFALCLFLAGLFMFLAARRLPPDEVGDLPLLYFITAVVLAFAVAVETYFQNERWPYMAAAAVVGATLVSVVVLLGTVLPAPGFAVDPTTGFPTAAIIPASLRLLTPFLNITGGLALILGAVFSAYVFMPKRRVLDYSLDPGQPGDEFLFNLFIAPVAIAVNFAVSLPGAVVALLSGRIHSRVPATLLIALGALVASSTDTLNRFGSTELFQTGKFVGVVLLFLGFLISIEIFREIRVPFTDIVLRGGRREHPDAASAGGTGS
;
A
#
# COMPACT_ATOMS: atom_id res chain seq x y z
N GLY A 1 2.56 4.90 20.24
CA GLY A 1 3.74 4.06 19.98
C GLY A 1 4.19 4.29 18.56
N ARG A 2 5.45 4.70 18.36
CA ARG A 2 6.01 4.95 17.02
C ARG A 2 6.08 3.61 16.28
N THR A 3 5.32 3.47 15.20
CA THR A 3 5.19 2.22 14.46
C THR A 3 6.48 1.94 13.68
N ARG A 4 7.04 0.72 13.80
CA ARG A 4 8.23 0.29 13.04
C ARG A 4 7.93 -0.01 11.56
N PHE A 5 6.84 0.55 11.02
CA PHE A 5 6.37 0.30 9.66
C PHE A 5 7.34 0.80 8.59
N GLY A 6 8.23 1.74 8.93
CA GLY A 6 9.25 2.23 8.01
C GLY A 6 10.18 1.12 7.48
N TYR A 7 10.47 0.05 8.23
CA TYR A 7 11.21 -1.11 7.71
C TYR A 7 10.44 -1.87 6.63
N THR A 8 9.14 -2.06 6.84
CA THR A 8 8.26 -2.68 5.85
C THR A 8 8.19 -1.83 4.59
N PHE A 9 8.08 -0.51 4.73
CA PHE A 9 8.08 0.41 3.59
C PHE A 9 9.42 0.43 2.84
N ALA A 10 10.55 0.41 3.56
CA ALA A 10 11.88 0.30 2.95
C ALA A 10 12.01 -1.00 2.14
N LEU A 11 11.50 -2.12 2.65
CA LEU A 11 11.46 -3.37 1.90
C LEU A 11 10.60 -3.25 0.63
N CYS A 12 9.43 -2.60 0.70
CA CYS A 12 8.60 -2.35 -0.48
C CYS A 12 9.34 -1.54 -1.55
N LEU A 13 10.05 -0.47 -1.16
CA LEU A 13 10.85 0.35 -2.07
C LEU A 13 11.95 -0.46 -2.75
N PHE A 14 12.68 -1.26 -1.98
CA PHE A 14 13.72 -2.14 -2.51
C PHE A 14 13.15 -3.14 -3.53
N LEU A 15 12.08 -3.85 -3.15
CA LEU A 15 11.43 -4.84 -4.02
C LEU A 15 10.87 -4.19 -5.29
N ALA A 16 10.26 -3.01 -5.20
CA ALA A 16 9.77 -2.29 -6.36
C ALA A 16 10.89 -1.87 -7.31
N GLY A 17 12.01 -1.38 -6.78
CA GLY A 17 13.21 -1.10 -7.56
C GLY A 17 13.73 -2.36 -8.27
N LEU A 18 13.82 -3.48 -7.55
CA LEU A 18 14.28 -4.76 -8.09
C LEU A 18 13.37 -5.26 -9.21
N PHE A 19 12.06 -5.31 -8.98
CA PHE A 19 11.10 -5.76 -10.00
C PHE A 19 11.08 -4.85 -11.22
N MET A 20 11.17 -3.53 -11.04
CA MET A 20 11.28 -2.59 -12.16
C MET A 20 12.56 -2.85 -12.96
N PHE A 21 13.70 -3.04 -12.29
CA PHE A 21 14.97 -3.35 -12.96
C PHE A 21 14.89 -4.67 -13.75
N LEU A 22 14.28 -5.70 -13.18
CA LEU A 22 14.07 -6.99 -13.85
C LEU A 22 13.09 -6.86 -15.03
N ALA A 23 12.03 -6.08 -14.89
CA ALA A 23 11.07 -5.82 -15.97
C ALA A 23 11.72 -5.04 -17.12
N ALA A 24 12.62 -4.10 -16.81
CA ALA A 24 13.34 -3.31 -17.81
C ALA A 24 14.23 -4.16 -18.71
N ARG A 25 14.72 -5.32 -18.25
CA ARG A 25 15.52 -6.24 -19.08
C ARG A 25 14.76 -6.88 -20.24
N ARG A 26 13.44 -6.71 -20.29
CA ARG A 26 12.61 -7.19 -21.42
C ARG A 26 12.45 -6.15 -22.53
N LEU A 27 12.89 -4.91 -22.29
CA LEU A 27 12.85 -3.84 -23.27
C LEU A 27 14.14 -3.82 -24.11
N PRO A 28 14.09 -3.34 -25.37
CA PRO A 28 15.28 -3.19 -26.19
C PRO A 28 16.32 -2.29 -25.49
N PRO A 29 17.61 -2.67 -25.43
CA PRO A 29 18.64 -1.89 -24.73
C PRO A 29 18.70 -0.43 -25.19
N ASP A 30 18.45 -0.22 -26.47
CA ASP A 30 18.49 1.06 -27.18
C ASP A 30 17.42 2.06 -26.68
N GLU A 31 16.31 1.56 -26.12
CA GLU A 31 15.21 2.40 -25.62
C GLU A 31 15.42 2.86 -24.17
N VAL A 32 16.23 2.14 -23.39
CA VAL A 32 16.23 2.27 -21.92
C VAL A 32 17.56 2.73 -21.36
N GLY A 33 18.67 2.39 -22.02
CA GLY A 33 20.02 2.76 -21.57
C GLY A 33 20.26 2.44 -20.09
N ASP A 34 20.89 3.38 -19.37
CA ASP A 34 21.25 3.22 -17.95
C ASP A 34 20.14 3.60 -16.96
N LEU A 35 18.97 4.05 -17.43
CA LEU A 35 17.86 4.49 -16.58
C LEU A 35 17.39 3.44 -15.56
N PRO A 36 17.27 2.14 -15.88
CA PRO A 36 16.81 1.14 -14.92
C PRO A 36 17.79 0.97 -13.77
N LEU A 37 19.09 1.05 -14.06
CA LEU A 37 20.13 0.97 -13.05
C LEU A 37 20.09 2.20 -12.13
N LEU A 38 19.95 3.40 -12.70
CA LEU A 38 19.82 4.63 -11.94
C LEU A 38 18.59 4.60 -11.01
N TYR A 39 17.43 4.18 -11.51
CA TYR A 39 16.22 4.06 -10.71
C TYR A 39 16.35 2.98 -9.62
N PHE A 40 17.02 1.86 -9.91
CA PHE A 40 17.28 0.83 -8.90
C PHE A 40 18.19 1.34 -7.79
N ILE A 41 19.31 1.99 -8.13
CA ILE A 41 20.22 2.60 -7.15
C ILE A 41 19.47 3.63 -6.31
N THR A 42 18.66 4.49 -6.93
CA THR A 42 17.84 5.49 -6.23
C THR A 42 16.88 4.81 -5.24
N ALA A 43 16.23 3.73 -5.64
CA ALA A 43 15.35 2.95 -4.78
C ALA A 43 16.08 2.34 -3.59
N VAL A 44 17.28 1.79 -3.80
CA VAL A 44 18.12 1.21 -2.74
C VAL A 44 18.56 2.29 -1.75
N VAL A 45 19.04 3.43 -2.24
CA VAL A 45 19.45 4.56 -1.40
C VAL A 45 18.29 5.08 -0.57
N LEU A 46 17.11 5.26 -1.17
CA LEU A 46 15.91 5.70 -0.47
C LEU A 46 15.44 4.67 0.56
N ALA A 47 15.43 3.38 0.21
CA ALA A 47 15.09 2.30 1.13
C ALA A 47 16.03 2.28 2.34
N PHE A 48 17.34 2.42 2.09
CA PHE A 48 18.33 2.48 3.15
C PHE A 48 18.13 3.70 4.05
N ALA A 49 17.91 4.88 3.47
CA ALA A 49 17.66 6.11 4.23
C ALA A 49 16.41 5.99 5.11
N VAL A 50 15.31 5.44 4.57
CA VAL A 50 14.09 5.16 5.35
C VAL A 50 14.37 4.17 6.47
N ALA A 51 15.11 3.09 6.22
CA ALA A 51 15.45 2.10 7.24
C ALA A 51 16.29 2.69 8.37
N VAL A 52 17.29 3.53 8.04
CA VAL A 52 18.13 4.22 9.02
C VAL A 52 17.32 5.21 9.87
N GLU A 53 16.49 6.05 9.25
CA GLU A 53 15.62 6.97 9.98
C GLU A 53 14.61 6.23 10.87
N THR A 54 14.13 5.06 10.42
CA THR A 54 13.27 4.18 11.22
C THR A 54 14.02 3.58 12.41
N TYR A 55 15.28 3.20 12.23
CA TYR A 55 16.14 2.68 13.29
C TYR A 55 16.33 3.70 14.41
N PHE A 56 16.61 4.95 14.06
CA PHE A 56 16.75 6.05 15.03
C PHE A 56 15.41 6.57 15.59
N GLN A 57 14.27 5.96 15.19
CA GLN A 57 12.92 6.37 15.59
C GLN A 57 12.60 7.84 15.27
N ASN A 58 13.21 8.37 14.21
CA ASN A 58 12.97 9.72 13.74
C ASN A 58 11.62 9.79 13.02
N GLU A 59 10.93 10.91 13.15
CA GLU A 59 9.64 11.16 12.47
C GLU A 59 9.83 11.69 11.04
N ARG A 60 11.08 11.68 10.54
CA ARG A 60 11.45 12.22 9.22
C ARG A 60 11.19 11.26 8.07
N TRP A 61 11.26 9.96 8.32
CA TRP A 61 11.11 8.94 7.27
C TRP A 61 9.81 9.06 6.44
N PRO A 62 8.62 9.42 7.00
CA PRO A 62 7.40 9.59 6.21
C PRO A 62 7.51 10.78 5.26
N TYR A 63 8.16 11.87 5.69
CA TYR A 63 8.39 13.05 4.84
C TYR A 63 9.34 12.73 3.70
N MET A 64 10.37 11.90 3.94
CA MET A 64 11.28 11.43 2.89
C MET A 64 10.54 10.58 1.86
N ALA A 65 9.68 9.67 2.32
CA ALA A 65 8.84 8.86 1.43
C ALA A 65 7.88 9.73 0.60
N ALA A 66 7.21 10.69 1.25
CA ALA A 66 6.30 11.62 0.57
C ALA A 66 7.04 12.50 -0.45
N ALA A 67 8.20 13.05 -0.08
CA ALA A 67 9.04 13.84 -0.97
C ALA A 67 9.51 13.03 -2.18
N ALA A 68 9.88 11.76 -1.99
CA ALA A 68 10.26 10.88 -3.09
C ALA A 68 9.11 10.61 -4.06
N VAL A 69 7.90 10.36 -3.54
CA VAL A 69 6.69 10.17 -4.38
C VAL A 69 6.37 11.44 -5.16
N VAL A 70 6.33 12.60 -4.49
CA VAL A 70 6.08 13.90 -5.14
C VAL A 70 7.16 14.19 -6.19
N GLY A 71 8.43 13.98 -5.86
CA GLY A 71 9.54 14.16 -6.78
C GLY A 71 9.41 13.27 -8.02
N ALA A 72 9.11 11.98 -7.85
CA ALA A 72 8.87 11.06 -8.96
C ALA A 72 7.67 11.48 -9.82
N THR A 73 6.59 11.96 -9.20
CA THR A 73 5.43 12.50 -9.93
C THR A 73 5.80 13.73 -10.74
N LEU A 74 6.55 14.68 -10.17
CA LEU A 74 6.98 15.89 -10.87
C LEU A 74 7.90 15.55 -12.05
N VAL A 75 8.87 14.65 -11.86
CA VAL A 75 9.70 14.13 -12.95
C VAL A 75 8.85 13.50 -14.05
N SER A 76 7.84 12.69 -13.66
CA SER A 76 6.93 12.07 -14.63
C SER A 76 6.19 13.12 -15.47
N VAL A 77 5.72 14.21 -14.84
CA VAL A 77 5.04 15.32 -15.53
C VAL A 77 5.99 16.04 -16.48
N VAL A 78 7.22 16.34 -16.04
CA VAL A 78 8.22 17.02 -16.88
C VAL A 78 8.55 16.18 -18.12
N VAL A 79 8.78 14.88 -17.94
CA VAL A 79 9.05 13.98 -19.08
C VAL A 79 7.83 13.92 -19.99
N LEU A 80 6.62 13.77 -19.45
CA LEU A 80 5.39 13.74 -20.24
C LEU A 80 5.21 14.98 -21.13
N LEU A 81 5.45 16.17 -20.58
CA LEU A 81 5.35 17.43 -21.33
C LEU A 81 6.38 17.54 -22.47
N GLY A 82 7.51 16.85 -22.35
CA GLY A 82 8.54 16.79 -23.38
C GLY A 82 8.34 15.68 -24.43
N THR A 83 7.36 14.79 -24.25
CA THR A 83 7.14 13.67 -25.18
C THR A 83 6.24 14.02 -26.36
N VAL A 84 6.70 13.71 -27.56
CA VAL A 84 5.92 13.79 -28.80
C VAL A 84 5.52 12.38 -29.21
N LEU A 85 4.22 12.14 -29.40
CA LEU A 85 3.70 10.85 -29.82
C LEU A 85 3.78 10.73 -31.35
N PRO A 86 4.34 9.64 -31.89
CA PRO A 86 4.29 9.38 -33.33
C PRO A 86 2.84 9.16 -33.80
N ALA A 87 2.52 9.59 -35.02
CA ALA A 87 1.24 9.25 -35.65
C ALA A 87 1.09 7.72 -35.74
N PRO A 88 -0.10 7.13 -35.46
CA PRO A 88 -1.43 7.73 -35.37
C PRO A 88 -1.83 8.26 -33.97
N GLY A 89 -0.91 8.30 -33.00
CA GLY A 89 -1.19 8.79 -31.63
C GLY A 89 -1.81 7.75 -30.70
N PHE A 90 -2.00 6.51 -31.17
CA PHE A 90 -2.43 5.37 -30.35
C PHE A 90 -1.69 4.10 -30.79
N ALA A 91 -1.59 3.12 -29.89
CA ALA A 91 -1.13 1.77 -30.21
C ALA A 91 -2.20 0.78 -29.75
N VAL A 92 -2.41 -0.27 -30.53
CA VAL A 92 -3.28 -1.39 -30.18
C VAL A 92 -2.50 -2.70 -30.26
N ASP A 93 -2.91 -3.65 -29.43
CA ASP A 93 -2.44 -5.02 -29.51
C ASP A 93 -2.98 -5.65 -30.81
N PRO A 94 -2.12 -6.18 -31.69
CA PRO A 94 -2.53 -6.77 -32.96
C PRO A 94 -3.42 -8.01 -32.81
N THR A 95 -3.39 -8.71 -31.66
CA THR A 95 -4.18 -9.91 -31.43
C THR A 95 -5.57 -9.59 -30.85
N THR A 96 -5.64 -8.67 -29.90
CA THR A 96 -6.90 -8.37 -29.19
C THR A 96 -7.58 -7.09 -29.65
N GLY A 97 -6.87 -6.22 -30.37
CA GLY A 97 -7.35 -4.89 -30.75
C GLY A 97 -7.43 -3.90 -29.58
N PHE A 98 -7.01 -4.28 -28.37
CA PHE A 98 -7.07 -3.39 -27.21
C PHE A 98 -5.96 -2.33 -27.22
N PRO A 99 -6.23 -1.12 -26.71
CA PRO A 99 -5.21 -0.07 -26.58
C PRO A 99 -4.05 -0.51 -25.70
N THR A 100 -2.81 -0.25 -26.15
CA THR A 100 -1.58 -0.55 -25.41
C THR A 100 -0.77 0.71 -25.14
N ALA A 101 0.02 0.67 -24.06
CA ALA A 101 0.95 1.75 -23.70
C ALA A 101 2.25 1.71 -24.53
N ALA A 102 2.32 0.92 -25.60
CA ALA A 102 3.55 0.71 -26.38
C ALA A 102 4.05 2.00 -27.06
N ILE A 103 3.14 2.92 -27.39
CA ILE A 103 3.47 4.23 -27.97
C ILE A 103 4.17 5.17 -26.98
N ILE A 104 4.06 4.90 -25.67
CA ILE A 104 4.66 5.73 -24.63
C ILE A 104 6.15 5.36 -24.49
N PRO A 105 7.06 6.34 -24.43
CA PRO A 105 8.50 6.08 -24.27
C PRO A 105 8.83 5.22 -23.06
N ALA A 106 9.88 4.38 -23.17
CA ALA A 106 10.36 3.50 -22.09
C ALA A 106 10.63 4.25 -20.78
N SER A 107 11.20 5.46 -20.85
CA SER A 107 11.49 6.31 -19.69
C SER A 107 10.25 6.59 -18.82
N LEU A 108 9.09 6.81 -19.43
CA LEU A 108 7.80 6.98 -18.74
C LEU A 108 7.21 5.65 -18.31
N ARG A 109 7.31 4.61 -19.16
CA ARG A 109 6.76 3.27 -18.85
C ARG A 109 7.41 2.63 -17.62
N LEU A 110 8.65 2.99 -17.28
CA LEU A 110 9.38 2.47 -16.11
C LEU A 110 9.03 3.16 -14.78
N LEU A 111 8.54 4.39 -14.81
CA LEU A 111 8.12 5.09 -13.59
C LEU A 111 6.84 4.47 -13.01
N THR A 112 5.93 4.02 -13.88
CA THR A 112 4.68 3.37 -13.49
C THR A 112 4.86 2.09 -12.66
N PRO A 113 5.66 1.07 -13.05
CA PRO A 113 5.92 -0.11 -12.22
C PRO A 113 6.55 0.27 -10.89
N PHE A 114 7.49 1.23 -10.89
CA PHE A 114 8.15 1.64 -9.66
C PHE A 114 7.13 2.16 -8.64
N LEU A 115 6.24 3.08 -9.04
CA LEU A 115 5.22 3.64 -8.16
C LEU A 115 4.11 2.63 -7.84
N ASN A 116 3.62 1.87 -8.82
CA ASN A 116 2.52 0.91 -8.64
C ASN A 116 2.92 -0.28 -7.77
N ILE A 117 4.12 -0.84 -7.95
CA ILE A 117 4.58 -1.97 -7.14
C ILE A 117 4.85 -1.50 -5.71
N THR A 118 5.52 -0.36 -5.52
CA THR A 118 5.75 0.20 -4.18
C THR A 118 4.42 0.45 -3.47
N GLY A 119 3.51 1.19 -4.12
CA GLY A 119 2.21 1.55 -3.56
C GLY A 119 1.32 0.33 -3.31
N GLY A 120 1.27 -0.60 -4.25
CA GLY A 120 0.51 -1.85 -4.15
C GLY A 120 0.99 -2.70 -2.98
N LEU A 121 2.31 -2.95 -2.88
CA LEU A 121 2.90 -3.69 -1.75
C LEU A 121 2.64 -2.98 -0.42
N ALA A 122 2.83 -1.66 -0.36
CA ALA A 122 2.59 -0.88 0.85
C ALA A 122 1.12 -0.93 1.31
N LEU A 123 0.16 -0.87 0.38
CA LEU A 123 -1.26 -0.98 0.68
C LEU A 123 -1.62 -2.39 1.18
N ILE A 124 -1.12 -3.43 0.53
CA ILE A 124 -1.36 -4.82 0.94
C ILE A 124 -0.79 -5.06 2.33
N LEU A 125 0.49 -4.73 2.55
CA LEU A 125 1.14 -4.92 3.84
C LEU A 125 0.51 -4.05 4.92
N GLY A 126 0.10 -2.82 4.59
CA GLY A 126 -0.65 -1.95 5.49
C GLY A 126 -2.02 -2.53 5.88
N ALA A 127 -2.76 -3.10 4.93
CA ALA A 127 -4.05 -3.75 5.19
C ALA A 127 -3.90 -5.06 5.98
N VAL A 128 -2.90 -5.89 5.66
CA VAL A 128 -2.59 -7.10 6.44
C VAL A 128 -2.18 -6.72 7.86
N PHE A 129 -1.35 -5.69 8.03
CA PHE A 129 -0.96 -5.19 9.35
C PHE A 129 -2.16 -4.65 10.12
N SER A 130 -3.02 -3.85 9.48
CA SER A 130 -4.28 -3.35 10.05
C SER A 130 -5.18 -4.50 10.50
N ALA A 131 -5.40 -5.48 9.63
CA ALA A 131 -6.19 -6.67 9.95
C ALA A 131 -5.58 -7.44 11.14
N TYR A 132 -4.28 -7.69 11.14
CA TYR A 132 -3.59 -8.39 12.22
C TYR A 132 -3.69 -7.66 13.57
N VAL A 133 -3.58 -6.34 13.58
CA VAL A 133 -3.64 -5.53 14.81
C VAL A 133 -5.04 -5.57 15.44
N PHE A 134 -6.09 -5.49 14.62
CA PHE A 134 -7.49 -5.39 15.08
C PHE A 134 -8.22 -6.74 15.14
N MET A 135 -7.61 -7.80 14.63
CA MET A 135 -8.12 -9.17 14.68
C MET A 135 -8.11 -9.73 16.11
N PRO A 136 -9.11 -10.55 16.49
CA PRO A 136 -9.05 -11.36 17.71
C PRO A 136 -7.90 -12.37 17.60
N LYS A 137 -6.87 -12.21 18.43
CA LYS A 137 -5.62 -12.98 18.35
C LYS A 137 -5.82 -14.37 18.99
N ARG A 138 -5.58 -15.42 18.21
CA ARG A 138 -5.29 -16.77 18.72
C ARG A 138 -3.79 -17.04 18.56
N ARG A 139 -3.10 -17.20 19.68
CA ARG A 139 -1.70 -17.58 19.72
C ARG A 139 -1.62 -19.08 20.00
N VAL A 140 -1.11 -19.83 19.03
CA VAL A 140 -0.84 -21.27 19.15
C VAL A 140 0.65 -21.52 19.35
N LEU A 141 1.48 -20.71 18.70
CA LEU A 141 2.93 -20.70 18.90
C LEU A 141 3.32 -19.45 19.67
N ASP A 142 3.72 -19.63 20.92
CA ASP A 142 4.31 -18.56 21.70
C ASP A 142 5.75 -18.32 21.24
N TYR A 143 6.11 -17.04 21.12
CA TYR A 143 7.46 -16.59 20.86
C TYR A 143 7.64 -15.25 21.57
N SER A 144 8.86 -14.96 22.02
CA SER A 144 9.19 -13.71 22.69
C SER A 144 10.46 -13.11 22.09
N LEU A 145 10.39 -11.84 21.70
CA LEU A 145 11.54 -11.08 21.17
C LEU A 145 12.07 -10.12 22.23
N ASP A 146 12.12 -10.56 23.49
CA ASP A 146 12.65 -9.75 24.59
C ASP A 146 14.18 -9.68 24.48
N PRO A 147 14.78 -8.49 24.32
CA PRO A 147 16.24 -8.33 24.27
C PRO A 147 16.96 -8.75 25.55
N GLY A 148 16.24 -8.95 26.67
CA GLY A 148 16.81 -9.39 27.94
C GLY A 148 17.02 -10.90 28.09
N GLN A 149 16.64 -11.71 27.08
CA GLN A 149 16.77 -13.18 27.12
C GLN A 149 18.21 -13.67 26.88
N PRO A 150 18.56 -14.88 27.38
CA PRO A 150 19.82 -15.53 27.02
C PRO A 150 19.92 -15.71 25.49
N GLY A 151 21.13 -15.53 24.95
CA GLY A 151 21.34 -15.31 23.51
C GLY A 151 20.94 -16.49 22.61
N ASP A 152 21.01 -17.71 23.12
CA ASP A 152 20.55 -18.94 22.48
C ASP A 152 19.01 -18.97 22.36
N GLU A 153 18.30 -18.62 23.43
CA GLU A 153 16.84 -18.52 23.45
C GLU A 153 16.35 -17.37 22.57
N PHE A 154 17.05 -16.23 22.58
CA PHE A 154 16.76 -15.12 21.66
C PHE A 154 16.96 -15.51 20.19
N LEU A 155 18.06 -16.19 19.85
CA LEU A 155 18.33 -16.66 18.48
C LEU A 155 17.29 -17.68 18.02
N PHE A 156 16.91 -18.62 18.89
CA PHE A 156 15.85 -19.59 18.61
C PHE A 156 14.50 -18.89 18.40
N ASN A 157 14.14 -17.96 19.28
CA ASN A 157 12.91 -17.16 19.16
C ASN A 157 12.91 -16.27 17.91
N LEU A 158 14.06 -15.73 17.52
CA LEU A 158 14.21 -14.94 16.30
C LEU A 158 14.01 -15.82 15.05
N PHE A 159 14.51 -17.05 15.07
CA PHE A 159 14.39 -17.98 13.94
C PHE A 159 12.97 -18.54 13.80
N ILE A 160 12.29 -18.83 14.93
CA ILE A 160 10.91 -19.32 14.91
C ILE A 160 9.88 -18.20 14.75
N ALA A 161 10.21 -16.95 15.08
CA ALA A 161 9.29 -15.81 15.02
C ALA A 161 8.58 -15.65 13.67
N PRO A 162 9.25 -15.72 12.50
CA PRO A 162 8.57 -15.65 11.21
C PRO A 162 7.49 -16.74 11.05
N VAL A 163 7.81 -17.98 11.46
CA VAL A 163 6.90 -19.12 11.40
C VAL A 163 5.76 -18.95 12.40
N ALA A 164 6.06 -18.59 13.65
CA ALA A 164 5.07 -18.37 14.70
C ALA A 164 4.11 -17.23 14.33
N ILE A 165 4.60 -16.13 13.76
CA ILE A 165 3.76 -15.04 13.23
C ILE A 165 2.83 -15.56 12.15
N ALA A 166 3.36 -16.30 11.16
CA ALA A 166 2.56 -16.83 10.06
C ALA A 166 1.47 -17.81 10.52
N VAL A 167 1.82 -18.75 11.41
CA VAL A 167 0.87 -19.74 11.95
C VAL A 167 -0.18 -19.06 12.83
N ASN A 168 0.23 -18.17 13.75
CA ASN A 168 -0.71 -17.44 14.59
C ASN A 168 -1.65 -16.57 13.76
N PHE A 169 -1.15 -15.94 12.69
CA PHE A 169 -1.98 -15.22 11.73
C PHE A 169 -3.01 -16.15 11.07
N ALA A 170 -2.57 -17.27 10.49
CA ALA A 170 -3.44 -18.22 9.80
C ALA A 170 -4.53 -18.79 10.71
N VAL A 171 -4.19 -19.17 11.94
CA VAL A 171 -5.16 -19.71 12.92
C VAL A 171 -6.17 -18.66 13.38
N SER A 172 -5.81 -17.39 13.34
CA SER A 172 -6.69 -16.30 13.76
C SER A 172 -7.61 -15.80 12.65
N LEU A 173 -7.34 -16.14 11.38
CA LEU A 173 -8.16 -15.74 10.22
C LEU A 173 -9.64 -16.14 10.33
N PRO A 174 -10.02 -17.37 10.73
CA PRO A 174 -11.43 -17.74 10.84
C PRO A 174 -12.19 -16.87 11.85
N GLY A 175 -11.56 -16.58 12.99
CA GLY A 175 -12.12 -15.68 14.00
C GLY A 175 -12.24 -14.25 13.49
N ALA A 176 -11.27 -13.78 12.70
CA ALA A 176 -11.31 -12.48 12.04
C ALA A 176 -12.47 -12.39 11.03
N VAL A 177 -12.68 -13.42 10.21
CA VAL A 177 -13.77 -13.47 9.22
C VAL A 177 -15.14 -13.44 9.91
N VAL A 178 -15.33 -14.24 10.97
CA VAL A 178 -16.59 -14.24 11.73
C VAL A 178 -16.81 -12.88 12.40
N ALA A 179 -15.78 -12.26 12.97
CA ALA A 179 -15.88 -10.95 13.58
C ALA A 179 -16.14 -9.83 12.55
N LEU A 180 -15.59 -9.96 11.33
CA LEU A 180 -15.82 -9.05 10.21
C LEU A 180 -17.27 -9.13 9.73
N LEU A 181 -17.77 -10.34 9.48
CA LEU A 181 -19.15 -10.60 9.02
C LEU A 181 -20.20 -10.24 10.06
N SER A 182 -19.87 -10.38 11.35
CA SER A 182 -20.76 -9.99 12.45
C SER A 182 -20.71 -8.50 12.80
N GLY A 183 -19.97 -7.68 12.05
CA GLY A 183 -19.86 -6.24 12.28
C GLY A 183 -19.17 -5.85 13.59
N ARG A 184 -18.47 -6.79 14.25
CA ARG A 184 -17.79 -6.55 15.53
C ARG A 184 -16.39 -5.96 15.38
N ILE A 185 -15.84 -5.96 14.17
CA ILE A 185 -14.55 -5.34 13.88
C ILE A 185 -14.74 -3.86 13.54
N HIS A 186 -13.81 -3.04 14.04
CA HIS A 186 -13.71 -1.64 13.68
C HIS A 186 -13.77 -1.49 12.15
N SER A 187 -14.69 -0.68 11.65
CA SER A 187 -14.93 -0.45 10.22
C SER A 187 -13.72 -0.07 9.38
N ARG A 188 -12.64 0.40 10.02
CA ARG A 188 -11.34 0.67 9.41
C ARG A 188 -10.74 -0.58 8.75
N VAL A 189 -10.93 -1.75 9.32
CA VAL A 189 -10.38 -3.01 8.79
C VAL A 189 -11.04 -3.39 7.46
N PRO A 190 -12.38 -3.51 7.34
CA PRO A 190 -13.02 -3.78 6.04
C PRO A 190 -12.70 -2.71 4.99
N ALA A 191 -12.68 -1.42 5.36
CA ALA A 191 -12.32 -0.35 4.43
C ALA A 191 -10.89 -0.50 3.90
N THR A 192 -9.90 -0.69 4.78
CA THR A 192 -8.49 -0.87 4.38
C THR A 192 -8.27 -2.14 3.56
N LEU A 193 -8.99 -3.23 3.86
CA LEU A 193 -8.94 -4.47 3.07
C LEU A 193 -9.51 -4.29 1.67
N LEU A 194 -10.67 -3.63 1.52
CA LEU A 194 -11.25 -3.33 0.21
C LEU A 194 -10.36 -2.42 -0.63
N ILE A 195 -9.77 -1.40 0.00
CA ILE A 195 -8.82 -0.50 -0.67
C ILE A 195 -7.58 -1.27 -1.14
N ALA A 196 -6.99 -2.11 -0.28
CA ALA A 196 -5.82 -2.89 -0.63
C ALA A 196 -6.12 -3.95 -1.70
N LEU A 197 -7.28 -4.60 -1.63
CA LEU A 197 -7.71 -5.57 -2.64
C LEU A 197 -7.92 -4.90 -3.99
N GLY A 198 -8.59 -3.74 -4.01
CA GLY A 198 -8.79 -2.97 -5.24
C GLY A 198 -7.47 -2.52 -5.87
N ALA A 199 -6.53 -2.04 -5.05
CA ALA A 199 -5.18 -1.69 -5.50
C ALA A 199 -4.39 -2.90 -6.01
N LEU A 200 -4.49 -4.06 -5.33
CA LEU A 200 -3.83 -5.30 -5.76
C LEU A 200 -4.37 -5.80 -7.10
N VAL A 201 -5.69 -5.79 -7.30
CA VAL A 201 -6.31 -6.17 -8.57
C VAL A 201 -5.83 -5.24 -9.68
N ALA A 202 -5.86 -3.92 -9.45
CA ALA A 202 -5.43 -2.92 -10.43
C ALA A 202 -3.93 -2.99 -10.75
N SER A 203 -3.08 -3.34 -9.78
CA SER A 203 -1.63 -3.50 -9.97
C SER A 203 -1.27 -4.82 -10.65
N SER A 204 -1.98 -5.90 -10.31
CA SER A 204 -1.79 -7.22 -10.93
C SER A 204 -2.14 -7.20 -12.40
N THR A 205 -3.24 -6.53 -12.79
CA THR A 205 -3.62 -6.44 -14.20
C THR A 205 -2.72 -5.51 -15.01
N ASP A 206 -2.19 -4.45 -14.40
CA ASP A 206 -1.13 -3.62 -15.02
C ASP A 206 0.12 -4.45 -15.31
N THR A 207 0.46 -5.34 -14.39
CA THR A 207 1.60 -6.25 -14.50
C THR A 207 1.34 -7.30 -15.59
N LEU A 208 0.17 -7.95 -15.62
CA LEU A 208 -0.22 -8.92 -16.65
C LEU A 208 -0.23 -8.33 -18.07
N ASN A 209 -0.70 -7.09 -18.21
CA ASN A 209 -0.65 -6.36 -19.48
C ASN A 209 0.78 -6.24 -20.01
N ARG A 210 1.76 -6.03 -19.13
CA ARG A 210 3.18 -6.01 -19.51
C ARG A 210 3.76 -7.38 -19.85
N PHE A 211 3.15 -8.45 -19.36
CA PHE A 211 3.49 -9.82 -19.73
C PHE A 211 2.80 -10.28 -21.03
N GLY A 212 2.08 -9.38 -21.72
CA GLY A 212 1.42 -9.66 -23.00
C GLY A 212 -0.03 -10.13 -22.86
N SER A 213 -0.59 -10.18 -21.66
CA SER A 213 -2.00 -10.51 -21.43
C SER A 213 -2.83 -9.24 -21.27
N THR A 214 -3.45 -8.81 -22.37
CA THR A 214 -4.26 -7.58 -22.47
C THR A 214 -5.73 -7.80 -22.12
N GLU A 215 -6.22 -9.03 -22.18
CA GLU A 215 -7.64 -9.41 -22.01
C GLU A 215 -8.23 -8.98 -20.66
N LEU A 216 -7.47 -9.12 -19.57
CA LEU A 216 -7.94 -8.81 -18.22
C LEU A 216 -7.67 -7.35 -17.81
N PHE A 217 -7.01 -6.56 -18.66
CA PHE A 217 -6.55 -5.23 -18.27
C PHE A 217 -7.72 -4.31 -17.90
N GLN A 218 -8.70 -4.15 -18.79
CA GLN A 218 -9.83 -3.24 -18.57
C GLN A 218 -10.75 -3.74 -17.45
N THR A 219 -11.15 -5.00 -17.51
CA THR A 219 -12.03 -5.62 -16.50
C THR A 219 -11.40 -5.55 -15.12
N GLY A 220 -10.11 -5.87 -15.01
CA GLY A 220 -9.40 -5.80 -13.74
C GLY A 220 -9.25 -4.38 -13.22
N LYS A 221 -8.98 -3.38 -14.08
CA LYS A 221 -8.96 -1.97 -13.66
C LYS A 221 -10.32 -1.52 -13.15
N PHE A 222 -11.40 -1.88 -13.84
CA PHE A 222 -12.76 -1.56 -13.41
C PHE A 222 -13.09 -2.18 -12.05
N VAL A 223 -12.85 -3.48 -11.88
CA VAL A 223 -13.05 -4.17 -10.58
C VAL A 223 -12.19 -3.54 -9.49
N GLY A 224 -10.92 -3.24 -9.79
CA GLY A 224 -10.02 -2.57 -8.85
C GLY A 224 -10.53 -1.21 -8.38
N VAL A 225 -11.04 -0.39 -9.31
CA VAL A 225 -11.64 0.92 -9.00
C VAL A 225 -12.92 0.78 -8.18
N VAL A 226 -13.80 -0.16 -8.53
CA VAL A 226 -15.04 -0.42 -7.77
C VAL A 226 -14.70 -0.80 -6.32
N LEU A 227 -13.74 -1.70 -6.12
CA LEU A 227 -13.30 -2.11 -4.78
C LEU A 227 -12.67 -0.96 -3.99
N LEU A 228 -11.80 -0.17 -4.62
CA LEU A 228 -11.21 1.04 -4.02
C LEU A 228 -12.30 2.03 -3.59
N PHE A 229 -13.25 2.29 -4.48
CA PHE A 229 -14.35 3.22 -4.25
C PHE A 229 -15.26 2.74 -3.11
N LEU A 230 -15.65 1.47 -3.10
CA LEU A 230 -16.45 0.90 -2.01
C LEU A 230 -15.72 0.96 -0.67
N GLY A 231 -14.42 0.63 -0.64
CA GLY A 231 -13.61 0.76 0.56
C GLY A 231 -13.53 2.20 1.06
N PHE A 232 -13.44 3.17 0.15
CA PHE A 232 -13.45 4.59 0.48
C PHE A 232 -14.81 5.09 0.99
N LEU A 233 -15.93 4.64 0.41
CA LEU A 233 -17.28 4.96 0.89
C LEU A 233 -17.49 4.47 2.33
N ILE A 234 -17.14 3.21 2.60
CA ILE A 234 -17.22 2.63 3.95
C ILE A 234 -16.32 3.39 4.92
N SER A 235 -15.17 3.89 4.44
CA SER A 235 -14.30 4.75 5.23
C SER A 235 -14.97 6.09 5.58
N ILE A 236 -15.56 6.80 4.59
CA ILE A 236 -16.17 8.13 4.79
C ILE A 236 -17.41 8.09 5.67
N GLU A 237 -18.27 7.08 5.51
CA GLU A 237 -19.56 6.98 6.23
C GLU A 237 -19.39 7.04 7.76
N ILE A 238 -18.17 6.81 8.23
CA ILE A 238 -17.81 6.73 9.64
C ILE A 238 -16.95 7.93 10.09
N PHE A 239 -16.33 8.66 9.16
CA PHE A 239 -15.72 9.95 9.45
C PHE A 239 -16.78 11.08 9.36
N ARG A 240 -17.65 11.16 10.37
CA ARG A 240 -18.42 12.40 10.65
C ARG A 240 -17.54 13.54 11.19
N GLU A 241 -16.25 13.29 11.40
CA GLU A 241 -15.24 14.32 11.69
C GLU A 241 -14.14 14.31 10.61
N ILE A 242 -14.06 15.40 9.85
CA ILE A 242 -12.94 15.65 8.93
C ILE A 242 -11.85 16.34 9.75
N ARG A 243 -10.83 15.59 10.17
CA ARG A 243 -9.61 16.15 10.76
C ARG A 243 -8.52 16.15 9.72
N VAL A 244 -7.83 17.27 9.56
CA VAL A 244 -6.68 17.35 8.66
C VAL A 244 -5.58 16.47 9.25
N PRO A 245 -5.09 15.45 8.53
CA PRO A 245 -3.99 14.63 9.01
C PRO A 245 -2.80 15.54 9.38
N PHE A 246 -2.15 15.28 10.52
CA PHE A 246 -0.96 16.00 10.99
C PHE A 246 -1.18 17.45 11.48
N THR A 247 -2.42 17.85 11.76
CA THR A 247 -2.74 19.11 12.48
C THR A 247 -3.90 18.90 13.46
N ASP A 248 -4.06 19.80 14.44
CA ASP A 248 -5.19 19.79 15.38
C ASP A 248 -6.48 20.41 14.80
N ILE A 249 -6.48 20.72 13.49
CA ILE A 249 -7.56 21.45 12.83
C ILE A 249 -8.67 20.46 12.43
N VAL A 250 -9.87 20.66 13.00
CA VAL A 250 -11.10 19.93 12.65
C VAL A 250 -11.92 20.80 11.69
N LEU A 251 -12.09 20.35 10.45
CA LEU A 251 -12.78 21.09 9.38
C LEU A 251 -14.31 20.94 9.43
N ARG A 252 -14.81 19.86 10.05
CA ARG A 252 -16.26 19.64 10.24
C ARG A 252 -16.48 18.70 11.41
N GLY A 253 -17.14 19.17 12.47
CA GLY A 253 -17.54 18.37 13.63
C GLY A 253 -19.00 17.96 13.54
N GLY A 254 -19.29 16.66 13.62
CA GLY A 254 -20.65 16.17 13.82
C GLY A 254 -21.20 16.68 15.16
N ARG A 255 -22.44 17.18 15.16
CA ARG A 255 -23.14 17.71 16.34
C ARG A 255 -23.07 16.68 17.47
N ARG A 256 -22.45 17.05 18.61
CA ARG A 256 -22.60 16.33 19.88
C ARG A 256 -24.07 16.40 20.28
N GLU A 257 -24.75 15.26 20.38
CA GLU A 257 -25.97 15.21 21.17
C GLU A 257 -25.57 15.42 22.64
N HIS A 258 -26.07 16.51 23.21
CA HIS A 258 -25.82 16.89 24.60
C HIS A 258 -26.50 15.87 25.54
N PRO A 259 -25.86 15.40 26.61
CA PRO A 259 -26.48 14.46 27.56
C PRO A 259 -27.68 14.99 28.36
N ASP A 260 -28.21 16.18 28.06
CA ASP A 260 -29.12 16.89 28.97
C ASP A 260 -30.60 16.70 28.62
N ALA A 261 -30.93 15.90 27.59
CA ALA A 261 -32.32 15.61 27.24
C ALA A 261 -32.92 14.40 28.00
N ALA A 262 -32.13 13.69 28.81
CA ALA A 262 -32.59 12.51 29.57
C ALA A 262 -32.93 12.80 31.05
N SER A 263 -32.68 14.01 31.56
CA SER A 263 -32.89 14.37 32.98
C SER A 263 -34.05 15.33 33.25
N ALA A 264 -34.90 15.64 32.26
CA ALA A 264 -36.02 16.58 32.41
C ALA A 264 -37.41 15.93 32.32
N GLY A 265 -37.58 14.70 32.83
CA GLY A 265 -38.84 13.95 32.70
C GLY A 265 -39.36 13.25 33.96
N GLY A 266 -38.76 13.42 35.14
CA GLY A 266 -39.14 12.60 36.29
C GLY A 266 -38.84 13.17 37.66
N THR A 267 -39.47 14.28 38.02
CA THR A 267 -39.81 14.62 39.42
C THR A 267 -40.86 15.73 39.44
N GLY A 268 -42.06 15.41 39.92
CA GLY A 268 -43.13 16.39 40.13
C GLY A 268 -44.38 15.73 40.68
N SER A 269 -44.36 15.51 42.01
CA SER A 269 -45.47 15.35 42.98
C SER A 269 -46.76 14.67 42.53
#